data_AF-A0A7J9T7K9-F1
#
_entry.id   AF-A0A7J9T7K9-F1
#
_cell.length_a   1.000
_cell.length_b   1.000
_cell.length_c   1.000
_cell.angle_alpha   90.00
_cell.angle_beta   90.00
_cell.angle_gamma   90.00
#
_symmetry.space_group_name_H-M   'P 1'
#
loop_
_entity.id
_entity.type
_entity.pdbx_description
1 polymer ?
#
loop_
_entity_poly.entity_id
_entity_poly.type
_entity_poly.pdbx_seq_one_letter_code
_entity_poly.pdbx_strand_id
1 'polypeptide(L)'
;MSYIRKITKRNKNGEIKVYYAEVESVRLGGKVVQRHIRSLGTNPSFPTNFPIEGVQFSYLAVRLMQGDLTPNEVFDMLENMGHPVIRDSLERIGIKYNFEKKTFNIYLFYLKNSKKSTPDVPSVKKDSMSKKQTKE
;
A
#
# COMPACT_ATOMS: atom_id res chain seq x y z
N MET A 1 -16.09 -6.62 -1.45
CA MET A 1 -15.84 -6.06 -0.10
C MET A 1 -14.42 -6.40 0.30
N SER A 2 -13.61 -5.40 0.63
CA SER A 2 -12.22 -5.60 1.03
C SER A 2 -12.10 -5.85 2.54
N TYR A 3 -11.02 -6.51 2.95
CA TYR A 3 -10.65 -6.70 4.35
C TYR A 3 -9.13 -6.69 4.52
N ILE A 4 -8.68 -6.52 5.78
CA ILE A 4 -7.27 -6.50 6.14
C ILE A 4 -6.82 -7.93 6.40
N ARG A 5 -5.87 -8.42 5.60
CA ARG A 5 -5.23 -9.71 5.76
C ARG A 5 -3.91 -9.55 6.50
N LYS A 6 -3.70 -10.39 7.51
CA LYS A 6 -2.40 -10.58 8.19
C LYS A 6 -1.52 -11.52 7.37
N ILE A 7 -0.26 -11.14 7.17
CA ILE A 7 0.75 -11.89 6.42
C ILE A 7 1.99 -12.04 7.32
N THR A 8 2.26 -13.27 7.75
CA THR A 8 3.44 -13.58 8.56
C THR A 8 4.60 -13.96 7.64
N LYS A 9 5.75 -13.28 7.76
CA LYS A 9 6.98 -13.61 7.03
C LYS A 9 8.11 -13.90 8.02
N ARG A 10 8.83 -14.99 7.76
CA ARG A 10 10.09 -15.32 8.45
C ARG A 10 11.24 -14.68 7.67
N ASN A 11 12.05 -13.86 8.34
CA ASN A 11 13.25 -13.27 7.77
C ASN A 11 14.39 -14.30 7.71
N LYS A 12 15.45 -13.99 6.93
CA LYS A 12 16.67 -14.81 6.86
C LYS A 12 17.31 -15.04 8.23
N ASN A 13 17.14 -14.09 9.15
CA ASN A 13 17.69 -14.12 10.51
C ASN A 13 16.82 -14.92 11.50
N GLY A 14 15.79 -15.63 11.02
CA GLY A 14 14.88 -16.43 11.86
C GLY A 14 13.73 -15.66 12.52
N GLU A 15 13.84 -14.34 12.61
CA GLU A 15 12.79 -13.46 13.15
C GLU A 15 11.49 -13.52 12.35
N ILE A 16 10.36 -13.50 13.06
CA ILE A 16 9.03 -13.45 12.46
C ILE A 16 8.54 -12.00 12.45
N LYS A 17 8.27 -11.46 11.26
CA LYS A 17 7.62 -10.16 11.08
C LYS A 17 6.20 -10.33 10.55
N VAL A 18 5.29 -9.54 11.11
CA VAL A 18 3.90 -9.49 10.71
C VAL A 18 3.69 -8.27 9.82
N TYR A 19 3.11 -8.51 8.65
CA TYR A 19 2.68 -7.49 7.71
C TYR A 19 1.18 -7.55 7.50
N TYR A 20 0.62 -6.48 6.98
CA TYR A 20 -0.79 -6.36 6.67
C TYR A 20 -0.97 -5.93 5.21
N ALA A 21 -2.03 -6.40 4.58
CA ALA A 21 -2.44 -5.97 3.25
C ALA A 21 -3.96 -5.86 3.19
N GLU A 22 -4.46 -4.89 2.43
CA GLU A 22 -5.87 -4.85 2.07
C GLU A 22 -6.09 -5.74 0.85
N VAL A 23 -7.03 -6.67 0.95
CA VAL A 23 -7.35 -7.65 -0.09
C VAL A 23 -8.84 -7.73 -0.32
N GLU A 24 -9.25 -8.21 -1.48
CA GLU A 24 -10.64 -8.53 -1.81
C GLU A 24 -10.78 -9.98 -2.29
N SER A 25 -11.81 -10.68 -1.84
CA SER A 25 -12.14 -12.02 -2.32
C SER A 25 -12.91 -11.92 -3.64
N VAL A 26 -12.36 -12.50 -4.71
CA VAL A 26 -12.97 -12.55 -6.05
C VAL A 26 -13.11 -13.99 -6.53
N ARG A 27 -14.21 -14.32 -7.22
CA ARG A 27 -14.39 -15.64 -7.85
C ARG A 27 -13.83 -15.61 -9.27
N LEU A 28 -12.87 -16.51 -9.55
CA LEU A 28 -12.32 -16.73 -10.88
C LEU A 28 -12.35 -18.23 -11.17
N GLY A 29 -13.02 -18.63 -12.25
CA GLY A 29 -13.06 -20.04 -12.70
C GLY A 29 -13.56 -21.02 -11.63
N GLY A 30 -14.56 -20.63 -10.83
CA GLY A 30 -15.14 -21.47 -9.77
C GLY A 30 -14.33 -21.53 -8.47
N LYS A 31 -13.18 -20.86 -8.39
CA LYS A 31 -12.38 -20.75 -7.16
C LYS A 31 -12.45 -19.33 -6.58
N VAL A 32 -12.43 -19.22 -5.25
CA VAL A 32 -12.29 -17.93 -4.56
C VAL A 32 -10.79 -17.65 -4.42
N VAL A 33 -10.34 -16.53 -4.98
CA VAL A 33 -8.96 -16.05 -4.86
C VAL A 33 -8.95 -14.68 -4.20
N GLN A 34 -7.84 -14.35 -3.53
CA GLN A 34 -7.65 -13.04 -2.94
C GLN A 34 -6.90 -12.13 -3.92
N ARG A 35 -7.54 -11.07 -4.37
CA ARG A 35 -6.91 -9.99 -5.13
C ARG A 35 -6.25 -9.01 -4.15
N HIS A 36 -4.97 -8.71 -4.35
CA HIS A 36 -4.26 -7.69 -3.58
C HIS A 36 -4.71 -6.30 -4.02
N ILE A 37 -5.04 -5.43 -3.05
CA ILE A 37 -5.40 -4.02 -3.29
C ILE A 37 -4.21 -3.14 -2.97
N ARG A 38 -3.67 -3.25 -1.75
CA ARG A 38 -2.49 -2.49 -1.31
C ARG A 38 -1.81 -3.14 -0.12
N SER A 39 -0.51 -2.88 0.03
CA SER A 39 0.26 -3.23 1.22
C SER A 39 0.06 -2.17 2.30
N LEU A 40 -0.08 -2.61 3.55
CA LEU A 40 -0.30 -1.75 4.72
C LEU A 40 0.87 -1.78 5.71
N GLY A 41 2.02 -2.31 5.31
CA GLY A 41 3.20 -2.40 6.17
C GLY A 41 2.95 -3.26 7.42
N THR A 42 3.52 -2.86 8.55
CA THR A 42 3.42 -3.57 9.83
C THR A 42 2.31 -3.02 10.74
N ASN A 43 1.74 -1.86 10.42
CA ASN A 43 0.64 -1.25 11.15
C ASN A 43 -0.51 -0.91 10.19
N PRO A 44 -1.63 -1.65 10.23
CA PRO A 44 -2.72 -1.47 9.28
C PRO A 44 -3.45 -0.13 9.43
N SER A 45 -3.39 0.49 10.62
CA SER A 45 -4.00 1.79 10.88
C SER A 45 -3.12 2.96 10.41
N PHE A 46 -1.81 2.76 10.34
CA PHE A 46 -0.81 3.78 9.99
C PHE A 46 0.26 3.20 9.05
N PRO A 47 -0.14 2.82 7.83
CA PRO A 47 0.64 1.92 6.98
C PRO A 47 1.91 2.54 6.40
N THR A 48 1.91 3.86 6.19
CA THR A 48 3.03 4.60 5.64
C THR A 48 3.35 5.75 6.57
N ASN A 49 4.51 5.67 7.23
CA ASN A 49 4.99 6.71 8.12
C ASN A 49 6.46 6.99 7.88
N PHE A 50 6.84 8.25 8.05
CA PHE A 50 8.22 8.70 7.93
C PHE A 50 8.57 9.56 9.15
N PRO A 51 9.75 9.35 9.76
CA PRO A 51 10.29 10.33 10.68
C PRO A 51 10.55 11.63 9.92
N ILE A 52 10.29 12.77 10.52
CA ILE A 52 10.62 14.07 9.94
C ILE A 52 11.35 14.95 10.94
N GLU A 53 12.08 15.97 10.48
CA GLU A 53 12.77 16.90 11.36
C GLU A 53 11.83 18.03 11.80
N GLY A 54 12.25 18.77 12.83
CA GLY A 54 11.42 19.80 13.45
C GLY A 54 11.06 20.94 12.51
N VAL A 55 11.92 21.28 11.55
CA VAL A 55 11.69 22.34 10.56
C VAL A 55 10.52 21.98 9.65
N GLN A 56 10.53 20.78 9.09
CA GLN A 56 9.49 20.28 8.20
C GLN A 56 8.19 20.04 8.97
N PHE A 57 8.26 19.54 10.21
CA PHE A 57 7.07 19.41 11.06
C PHE A 57 6.41 20.77 11.32
N SER A 58 7.20 21.81 11.61
CA SER A 58 6.69 23.17 11.86
C SER A 58 6.06 23.75 10.59
N TYR A 59 6.73 23.59 9.45
CA TYR A 59 6.20 23.98 8.14
C TYR A 59 4.85 23.30 7.86
N LEU A 60 4.78 21.98 8.00
CA LEU A 60 3.53 21.23 7.78
C LEU A 60 2.42 21.67 8.73
N ALA A 61 2.71 21.90 10.01
CA ALA A 61 1.71 22.34 10.98
C ALA A 61 1.09 23.69 10.58
N VAL A 62 1.90 24.64 10.10
CA VAL A 62 1.42 25.94 9.61
C VAL A 62 0.60 25.78 8.34
N ARG A 63 1.11 25.05 7.34
CA ARG A 63 0.42 24.86 6.05
C ARG A 63 -0.91 24.10 6.20
N LEU A 64 -0.96 23.12 7.11
CA LEU A 64 -2.20 22.41 7.45
C LEU A 64 -3.26 23.36 8.00
N MET A 65 -2.87 24.32 8.85
CA MET A 65 -3.80 25.33 9.39
C MET A 65 -4.26 26.34 8.33
N GLN A 66 -3.42 26.63 7.34
CA GLN A 66 -3.77 27.48 6.20
C GLN A 66 -4.72 26.79 5.22
N GLY A 67 -4.70 25.45 5.15
CA GLY A 67 -5.59 24.66 4.31
C GLY A 67 -5.22 24.65 2.83
N ASP A 68 -4.01 25.08 2.48
CA ASP A 68 -3.51 25.17 1.10
C ASP A 68 -2.41 24.14 0.78
N LEU A 69 -2.11 23.26 1.73
CA LEU A 69 -1.13 22.18 1.54
C LEU A 69 -1.61 21.16 0.51
N THR A 70 -0.82 20.98 -0.55
CA THR A 70 -1.10 20.02 -1.62
C THR A 70 -0.36 18.69 -1.42
N PRO A 71 -0.89 17.57 -1.94
CA PRO A 71 -0.18 16.29 -1.91
C PRO A 71 1.22 16.32 -2.55
N ASN A 72 1.38 17.06 -3.64
CA ASN A 72 2.66 17.16 -4.34
C ASN A 72 3.73 17.84 -3.49
N GLU A 73 3.39 18.93 -2.79
CA GLU A 73 4.32 19.57 -1.86
C GLU A 73 4.76 18.61 -0.75
N VAL A 74 3.85 17.78 -0.24
CA VAL A 74 4.19 16.75 0.76
C VAL A 74 5.14 15.71 0.18
N PHE A 75 4.90 15.25 -1.05
CA PHE A 75 5.78 14.29 -1.70
C PHE A 75 7.16 14.87 -1.97
N ASP A 76 7.23 16.06 -2.56
CA ASP A 76 8.49 16.75 -2.86
C ASP A 76 9.28 16.98 -1.58
N MET A 77 8.62 17.41 -0.50
CA MET A 77 9.25 17.56 0.82
C MET A 77 9.86 16.24 1.31
N LEU A 78 9.12 15.13 1.23
CA LEU A 78 9.61 13.82 1.70
C LEU A 78 10.74 13.26 0.83
N GLU A 79 10.66 13.41 -0.49
CA GLU A 79 11.73 12.99 -1.41
C GLU A 79 13.01 13.80 -1.16
N ASN A 80 12.90 15.11 -0.92
CA ASN A 80 14.02 15.97 -0.57
C ASN A 80 14.69 15.58 0.76
N MET A 81 13.95 14.93 1.66
CA MET A 81 14.48 14.34 2.90
C MET A 81 15.11 12.95 2.69
N GLY A 82 15.08 12.41 1.47
CA GLY A 82 15.58 11.08 1.14
C GLY A 82 14.60 9.95 1.44
N HIS A 83 13.32 10.26 1.68
CA HIS A 83 12.29 9.25 1.84
C HIS A 83 11.65 8.91 0.49
N PRO A 84 11.75 7.66 0.01
CA PRO A 84 11.05 7.26 -1.20
C PRO A 84 9.54 7.23 -0.91
N VAL A 85 8.79 8.04 -1.64
CA VAL A 85 7.32 8.10 -1.57
C VAL A 85 6.70 7.60 -2.87
N ILE A 86 5.53 7.00 -2.73
CA ILE A 86 4.74 6.56 -3.88
C ILE A 86 3.81 7.73 -4.21
N ARG A 87 3.98 8.33 -5.39
CA ARG A 87 3.11 9.41 -5.90
C ARG A 87 1.77 8.85 -6.41
N ASP A 88 0.99 8.27 -5.50
CA ASP A 88 -0.39 7.84 -5.75
C ASP A 88 -1.39 8.84 -5.14
N SER A 89 -2.68 8.60 -5.31
CA SER A 89 -3.76 9.45 -4.81
C SER A 89 -3.73 9.53 -3.27
N LEU A 90 -3.19 10.62 -2.73
CA LEU A 90 -3.15 10.87 -1.29
C LEU A 90 -4.48 11.45 -0.82
N GLU A 91 -5.14 10.78 0.12
CA GLU A 91 -6.43 11.20 0.67
C GLU A 91 -6.25 12.23 1.78
N ARG A 92 -5.30 11.98 2.68
CA ARG A 92 -5.00 12.85 3.82
C ARG A 92 -3.60 12.57 4.36
N ILE A 93 -3.11 13.49 5.18
CA ILE A 93 -1.92 13.30 6.00
C ILE A 93 -2.27 13.45 7.48
N GLY A 94 -1.41 12.90 8.33
CA GLY A 94 -1.42 13.19 9.77
C GLY A 94 0.00 13.44 10.24
N ILE A 95 0.18 14.42 11.12
CA ILE A 95 1.46 14.66 11.79
C ILE A 95 1.34 14.26 13.26
N LYS A 96 2.41 13.72 13.84
CA LYS A 96 2.46 13.28 15.23
C LYS A 96 3.77 13.67 15.88
N TYR A 97 3.64 14.18 17.10
CA TYR A 97 4.74 14.37 18.02
C TYR A 97 4.68 13.32 19.14
N ASN A 98 5.81 12.70 19.44
CA ASN A 98 5.97 11.81 20.59
C ASN A 98 6.64 12.58 21.74
N PHE A 99 5.94 12.78 22.85
CA PHE A 99 6.45 13.53 24.00
C PHE A 99 7.61 12.84 24.74
N GLU A 100 7.63 11.51 24.80
CA GLU A 100 8.69 10.75 25.47
C GLU A 100 9.96 10.76 24.64
N LYS A 101 9.84 10.37 23.37
CA LYS A 101 10.98 10.22 22.44
C LYS A 101 11.42 11.53 21.80
N LYS A 102 10.60 12.59 21.92
CA LYS A 102 10.80 13.88 21.24
C LYS A 102 10.93 13.73 19.72
N THR A 103 10.23 12.76 19.13
CA THR A 103 10.28 12.47 17.69
C THR A 103 9.04 12.96 16.95
N PHE A 104 9.25 13.40 15.71
CA PHE A 104 8.21 13.86 14.80
C PHE A 104 8.00 12.83 13.69
N ASN A 105 6.75 12.56 13.35
CA ASN A 105 6.43 11.65 12.25
C ASN A 105 5.29 12.24 11.42
N ILE A 106 5.32 11.96 10.12
CA ILE A 106 4.18 12.12 9.22
C ILE A 106 3.63 10.75 8.85
N TYR A 107 2.31 10.68 8.71
CA TYR A 107 1.55 9.54 8.22
C TYR A 107 0.89 9.90 6.91
N LEU A 108 1.04 9.03 5.91
CA LEU A 108 0.38 9.17 4.62
C LEU A 108 -0.77 8.17 4.51
N PHE A 109 -1.95 8.67 4.14
CA PHE A 109 -3.13 7.86 3.92
C PHE A 109 -3.55 7.98 2.47
N TYR A 110 -3.24 6.95 1.69
CA TYR A 110 -3.63 6.89 0.28
C TYR A 110 -5.10 6.50 0.13
N LEU A 111 -5.73 7.02 -0.91
CA LEU A 111 -7.08 6.64 -1.31
C LEU A 111 -7.12 5.14 -1.58
N LYS A 112 -8.26 4.52 -1.28
CA LYS A 112 -8.50 3.15 -1.75
C LYS A 112 -8.66 3.20 -3.27
N ASN A 113 -7.71 2.63 -4.00
CA ASN A 113 -7.85 2.39 -5.44
C ASN A 113 -9.01 1.40 -5.65
N SER A 114 -10.25 1.91 -5.73
CA SER A 114 -11.45 1.08 -5.81
C SER A 114 -11.64 0.47 -7.20
N LYS A 115 -10.91 0.94 -8.23
CA LYS A 115 -11.01 0.38 -9.59
C LYS A 115 -9.69 0.57 -10.35
N LYS A 116 -8.79 -0.42 -10.28
CA LYS A 116 -8.13 -0.85 -11.52
C LYS A 116 -8.93 -2.05 -12.02
N SER A 117 -9.96 -1.78 -12.82
CA SER A 117 -10.46 -2.79 -13.74
C SER A 117 -9.24 -3.21 -14.57
N THR A 118 -8.75 -4.42 -14.34
CA THR A 118 -7.89 -5.08 -15.33
C THR A 118 -8.61 -5.00 -16.68
N PRO A 119 -7.94 -4.63 -17.78
CA PRO A 119 -8.50 -4.89 -19.10
C PRO A 119 -8.77 -6.39 -19.19
N ASP A 120 -9.92 -6.74 -19.74
CA ASP A 120 -10.33 -8.12 -20.00
C ASP A 120 -9.22 -8.85 -20.75
N VAL A 121 -8.51 -9.74 -20.06
CA VAL A 121 -7.64 -10.71 -20.75
C VAL A 121 -8.56 -11.84 -21.21
N PRO A 122 -8.61 -12.14 -22.53
CA PRO A 122 -9.56 -13.09 -23.08
C PRO A 122 -9.37 -14.47 -22.49
N SER A 123 -10.49 -15.14 -22.23
CA SER A 123 -10.56 -16.56 -21.92
C SER A 123 -9.74 -17.37 -22.92
N VAL A 124 -8.65 -17.99 -22.46
CA VAL A 124 -7.93 -19.00 -23.24
C VAL A 124 -8.91 -20.14 -23.50
N LYS A 125 -9.29 -20.30 -24.77
CA LYS A 125 -10.04 -21.45 -25.26
C LYS A 125 -9.28 -22.72 -24.89
N LYS A 126 -9.93 -23.59 -24.11
CA LYS A 126 -9.52 -25.00 -23.99
C LYS A 126 -9.84 -25.65 -25.34
N ASP A 127 -8.87 -25.70 -26.24
CA ASP A 127 -8.92 -26.64 -27.34
C ASP A 127 -8.47 -28.01 -26.80
N SER A 128 -9.48 -28.79 -26.45
CA SER A 128 -9.41 -30.23 -26.32
C SER A 128 -9.11 -30.85 -27.68
N MET A 129 -7.91 -31.40 -27.87
CA MET A 129 -7.60 -32.32 -28.98
C MET A 129 -6.86 -33.55 -28.46
N SER A 130 -7.68 -34.55 -28.16
CA SER A 130 -7.57 -35.97 -28.54
C SER A 130 -6.19 -36.58 -28.80
N LYS A 131 -5.92 -37.66 -28.04
CA LYS A 131 -4.90 -38.70 -28.28
C LYS A 131 -4.93 -39.20 -29.73
N LYS A 132 -3.76 -39.31 -30.36
CA LYS A 132 -3.49 -40.38 -31.32
C LYS A 132 -2.16 -41.06 -30.97
N GLN A 133 -2.27 -42.33 -30.62
CA GLN A 133 -1.17 -43.30 -30.65
C GLN A 133 -0.78 -43.53 -32.11
N THR A 134 0.52 -43.61 -32.40
CA THR A 134 1.02 -44.29 -33.59
C THR A 134 2.15 -45.21 -33.14
N LYS A 135 1.94 -46.51 -33.36
CA LYS A 135 2.97 -47.54 -33.39
C LYS A 135 3.77 -47.38 -34.68
N GLU A 136 5.07 -47.57 -34.60
CA GLU A 136 5.85 -48.39 -35.53
C GLU A 136 7.12 -48.88 -34.82
#